data_AF-A0A357BWF2-F1
#
_entry.id   AF-A0A357BWF2-F1
#
_cell.length_a   1.000
_cell.length_b   1.000
_cell.length_c   1.000
_cell.angle_alpha   90.00
_cell.angle_beta   90.00
_cell.angle_gamma   90.00
#
_symmetry.space_group_name_H-M   'P 1'
#
loop_
_entity.id
_entity.type
_entity.pdbx_description
1 polymer ?
#
loop_
_entity_poly.entity_id
_entity_poly.type
_entity_poly.pdbx_seq_one_letter_code
_entity_poly.pdbx_strand_id
1 'polypeptide(L)'
;MSFYSVIKTELTNKRYVIAALEEMKRSGEISNFQINERKEKIEVDRQGDLINIAKEKTGNFEVGGDARVVGSFTDRFKQLYAYESIKDNLPLDFEIAKESEAAGDILILLKG
;
A
#
# COMPACT_ATOMS: atom_id res chain seq x y z
N MET A 1 -18.77 15.99 12.48
CA MET A 1 -19.16 15.46 11.16
C MET A 1 -18.01 14.63 10.63
N SER A 2 -18.14 13.30 10.55
CA SER A 2 -17.18 12.47 9.82
C SER A 2 -17.47 12.63 8.34
N PHE A 3 -16.51 13.18 7.61
CA PHE A 3 -16.58 13.29 6.16
C PHE A 3 -16.10 11.97 5.56
N TYR A 4 -16.97 11.31 4.80
CA TYR A 4 -16.58 10.16 4.01
C TYR A 4 -15.80 10.65 2.79
N SER A 5 -14.55 10.22 2.66
CA SER A 5 -13.69 10.54 1.52
C SER A 5 -13.44 9.30 0.69
N VAL A 6 -13.36 9.47 -0.62
CA VAL A 6 -12.94 8.43 -1.56
C VAL A 6 -11.76 8.98 -2.35
N ILE A 7 -10.61 8.33 -2.24
CA ILE A 7 -9.41 8.64 -2.99
C ILE A 7 -9.29 7.64 -4.13
N LYS A 8 -9.42 8.15 -5.35
CA LYS A 8 -9.17 7.37 -6.57
C LYS A 8 -7.67 7.19 -6.72
N THR A 9 -7.24 5.96 -6.98
CA THR A 9 -5.83 5.65 -7.22
C THR A 9 -5.65 5.09 -8.62
N GLU A 10 -4.41 5.09 -9.13
CA GLU A 10 -4.05 4.46 -10.41
C GLU A 10 -3.58 3.01 -10.22
N LEU A 11 -3.77 2.44 -9.03
CA LEU A 11 -3.34 1.09 -8.68
C LEU A 11 -4.27 0.09 -9.37
N THR A 12 -3.71 -0.88 -10.08
CA THR A 12 -4.50 -1.84 -10.90
C THR A 12 -4.27 -3.30 -10.49
N ASN A 13 -3.11 -3.62 -9.92
CA ASN A 13 -2.73 -5.00 -9.64
C ASN A 13 -3.08 -5.42 -8.21
N LYS A 14 -4.04 -6.35 -8.09
CA LYS A 14 -4.52 -6.88 -6.80
C LYS A 14 -3.41 -7.55 -5.99
N ARG A 15 -2.43 -8.19 -6.62
CA ARG A 15 -1.33 -8.88 -5.91
C ARG A 15 -0.51 -7.91 -5.07
N TYR A 16 -0.12 -6.77 -5.65
CA TYR A 16 0.63 -5.73 -4.95
C TYR A 16 -0.20 -4.99 -3.91
N VAL A 17 -1.51 -4.86 -4.12
CA VAL A 17 -2.44 -4.37 -3.09
C VAL A 17 -2.41 -5.28 -1.86
N ILE A 18 -2.49 -6.60 -2.06
CA ILE A 18 -2.47 -7.56 -0.94
C ILE A 18 -1.10 -7.56 -0.25
N ALA A 19 0.00 -7.58 -1.02
CA ALA A 19 1.36 -7.54 -0.46
C ALA A 19 1.60 -6.27 0.38
N ALA A 20 1.16 -5.11 -0.11
CA ALA A 20 1.24 -3.87 0.64
C ALA A 20 0.43 -3.92 1.94
N LEU A 21 -0.78 -4.51 1.92
CA LEU A 21 -1.59 -4.67 3.13
C LEU A 21 -0.97 -5.66 4.13
N GLU A 22 -0.34 -6.73 3.66
CA GLU A 22 0.39 -7.65 4.53
C GLU A 22 1.57 -6.98 5.23
N GLU A 23 2.35 -6.16 4.52
CA GLU A 23 3.43 -5.39 5.12
C GLU A 23 2.90 -4.35 6.13
N MET A 24 1.79 -3.67 5.83
CA MET A 24 1.14 -2.76 6.80
C MET A 24 0.64 -3.49 8.05
N LYS A 25 0.17 -4.74 7.91
CA LYS A 25 -0.24 -5.56 9.05
C LYS A 25 0.97 -5.98 9.87
N ARG A 26 2.08 -6.34 9.21
CA ARG A 26 3.33 -6.74 9.86
C ARG A 26 3.98 -5.60 10.61
N SER A 27 3.92 -4.38 10.09
CA SER A 27 4.42 -3.17 10.76
C SER A 27 3.51 -2.67 11.89
N GLY A 28 2.32 -3.27 12.06
CA GLY A 28 1.33 -2.85 13.05
C GLY A 28 0.58 -1.57 12.69
N GLU A 29 0.71 -1.10 11.44
CA GLU A 29 0.00 0.07 10.92
C GLU A 29 -1.50 -0.20 10.72
N ILE A 30 -1.88 -1.45 10.46
CA ILE A 30 -3.28 -1.92 10.44
C ILE A 30 -3.47 -3.12 11.38
N SER A 31 -4.67 -3.25 11.92
CA SER A 31 -5.02 -4.35 12.82
C SER A 31 -5.33 -5.62 12.02
N ASN A 32 -6.18 -5.49 11.01
CA ASN A 32 -6.55 -6.61 10.16
C ASN A 32 -7.08 -6.13 8.80
N PHE A 33 -7.16 -7.05 7.84
CA PHE A 33 -7.88 -6.81 6.60
C PHE A 33 -8.64 -8.07 6.17
N GLN A 34 -9.77 -7.89 5.52
CA GLN A 34 -10.61 -8.95 4.99
C GLN A 34 -10.80 -8.77 3.48
N ILE A 35 -10.44 -9.79 2.71
CA ILE A 35 -10.60 -9.78 1.25
C ILE A 35 -11.95 -10.43 0.91
N ASN A 36 -12.79 -9.71 0.18
CA ASN A 36 -13.99 -10.24 -0.44
C ASN A 36 -13.74 -10.47 -1.93
N GLU A 37 -13.41 -11.71 -2.28
CA GLU A 37 -13.08 -12.09 -3.66
C GLU A 37 -14.23 -11.91 -4.63
N ARG A 38 -15.48 -12.10 -4.18
CA ARG A 38 -16.67 -11.98 -5.04
C ARG A 38 -16.99 -10.55 -5.46
N LYS A 39 -16.55 -9.56 -4.66
CA LYS A 39 -16.84 -8.14 -4.87
C LYS A 39 -15.61 -7.31 -5.22
N GLU A 40 -14.44 -7.94 -5.40
CA GLU A 40 -13.15 -7.27 -5.54
C GLU A 40 -12.97 -6.12 -4.53
N LYS A 41 -13.42 -6.37 -3.29
CA LYS A 41 -13.43 -5.40 -2.20
C LYS A 41 -12.55 -5.91 -1.07
N ILE A 42 -11.78 -5.02 -0.47
CA ILE A 42 -10.96 -5.30 0.70
C ILE A 42 -11.37 -4.33 1.79
N GLU A 43 -11.70 -4.87 2.96
CA GLU A 43 -12.04 -4.08 4.14
C GLU A 43 -10.84 -4.12 5.07
N VAL A 44 -10.34 -2.95 5.45
CA VAL A 44 -9.15 -2.77 6.26
C VAL A 44 -9.56 -2.12 7.57
N ASP A 45 -9.18 -2.74 8.68
CA ASP A 45 -9.39 -2.22 10.02
C ASP A 45 -8.07 -1.65 10.56
N ARG A 46 -8.10 -0.35 10.85
CA ARG A 46 -6.99 0.38 11.47
C ARG A 46 -7.44 0.84 12.85
N GLN A 47 -7.26 -0.03 13.86
CA GLN A 47 -7.53 0.31 15.27
C GLN A 47 -8.97 0.80 15.52
N GLY A 48 -9.95 0.26 14.79
CA GLY A 48 -11.36 0.66 14.89
C GLY A 48 -11.82 1.58 13.76
N ASP A 49 -10.91 2.13 12.96
CA ASP A 49 -11.24 2.88 11.75
C ASP A 49 -11.36 1.95 10.53
N LEU A 50 -12.55 1.89 9.96
CA LEU A 50 -12.87 1.06 8.79
C LEU A 50 -12.53 1.80 7.48
N ILE A 51 -11.62 1.22 6.72
CA ILE A 51 -11.22 1.66 5.38
C ILE A 51 -11.66 0.61 4.36
N ASN A 52 -12.21 1.04 3.24
CA ASN A 52 -12.65 0.19 2.15
C ASN A 52 -11.78 0.43 0.93
N ILE A 53 -11.19 -0.63 0.39
CA ILE A 53 -10.49 -0.61 -0.89
C ILE A 53 -11.37 -1.38 -1.88
N ALA A 54 -11.83 -0.75 -2.95
CA ALA A 54 -12.69 -1.37 -3.95
C ALA A 54 -12.12 -1.16 -5.34
N LYS A 55 -12.35 -2.09 -6.25
CA LYS A 55 -11.98 -1.91 -7.65
C LYS A 55 -13.10 -1.19 -8.40
N GLU A 56 -12.76 -0.08 -9.04
CA GLU A 56 -13.64 0.63 -9.96
C GLU A 56 -13.84 -0.16 -11.27
N LYS A 57 -14.92 0.15 -11.98
CA LYS A 57 -15.21 -0.40 -13.33
C LYS A 57 -14.12 -0.09 -14.37
N THR A 58 -13.34 0.95 -14.13
CA THR A 58 -12.18 1.37 -14.94
C THR A 58 -10.98 0.43 -14.77
N GLY A 59 -11.00 -0.45 -13.78
CA GLY A 59 -9.92 -1.40 -13.46
C GLY A 59 -8.98 -0.93 -12.35
N ASN A 60 -9.12 0.32 -11.90
CA ASN A 60 -8.30 0.91 -10.84
C ASN A 60 -8.89 0.69 -9.45
N PHE A 61 -8.08 0.68 -8.41
CA PHE A 61 -8.54 0.63 -7.02
C PHE A 61 -8.83 2.04 -6.47
N GLU A 62 -9.90 2.15 -5.69
CA GLU A 62 -10.25 3.33 -4.90
C GLU A 62 -10.20 2.99 -3.40
N VAL A 63 -9.81 3.97 -2.59
CA VAL A 63 -9.74 3.85 -1.13
C VAL A 63 -10.77 4.80 -0.52
N GLY A 64 -11.75 4.26 0.20
CA GLY A 64 -12.86 5.00 0.81
C GLY A 64 -12.93 4.82 2.33
N GLY A 65 -13.33 5.86 3.07
CA GLY A 65 -13.39 5.84 4.54
C GLY A 65 -13.40 7.26 5.14
N ASP A 66 -13.13 7.38 6.44
CA ASP A 66 -13.04 8.70 7.09
C ASP A 66 -11.87 9.53 6.53
N ALA A 67 -12.16 10.77 6.14
CA ALA A 67 -11.22 11.69 5.51
C ALA A 67 -9.89 11.87 6.25
N ARG A 68 -9.90 11.84 7.59
CA ARG A 68 -8.68 12.03 8.38
C ARG A 68 -7.73 10.84 8.27
N VAL A 69 -8.32 9.65 8.19
CA VAL A 69 -7.58 8.38 8.24
C VAL A 69 -7.17 7.97 6.83
N VAL A 70 -8.08 8.09 5.86
CA VAL A 70 -7.89 7.66 4.48
C VAL A 70 -6.76 8.42 3.79
N GLY A 71 -6.60 9.73 4.02
CA GLY A 71 -5.49 10.49 3.44
C GLY A 71 -4.12 9.91 3.84
N SER A 72 -3.86 9.86 5.16
CA SER A 72 -2.60 9.31 5.69
C SER A 72 -2.37 7.84 5.32
N PHE A 73 -3.43 7.04 5.34
CA PHE A 73 -3.36 5.64 4.95
C PHE A 73 -3.02 5.48 3.47
N THR A 74 -3.65 6.27 2.59
CA THR A 74 -3.51 6.12 1.15
C THR A 74 -2.10 6.45 0.67
N ASP A 75 -1.46 7.49 1.22
CA ASP A 75 -0.10 7.84 0.85
C ASP A 75 0.90 6.74 1.24
N ARG A 76 0.77 6.22 2.47
CA ARG A 76 1.60 5.13 2.98
C ARG A 76 1.35 3.81 2.23
N PHE A 77 0.09 3.51 1.96
CA PHE A 77 -0.32 2.34 1.18
C PHE A 77 0.23 2.40 -0.25
N LYS A 78 0.19 3.57 -0.91
CA LYS A 78 0.79 3.76 -2.24
C LYS A 78 2.31 3.55 -2.23
N GLN A 79 3.01 4.03 -1.20
CA GLN A 79 4.45 3.80 -1.05
C GLN A 79 4.80 2.32 -0.95
N LEU A 80 4.07 1.58 -0.11
CA LEU A 80 4.29 0.14 0.07
C LEU A 80 3.90 -0.65 -1.18
N TYR A 81 2.80 -0.30 -1.84
CA TYR A 81 2.44 -0.87 -3.14
C TYR A 81 3.56 -0.67 -4.16
N ALA A 82 4.11 0.54 -4.26
CA ALA A 82 5.20 0.84 -5.18
C ALA A 82 6.45 0.02 -4.83
N TYR A 83 6.77 -0.10 -3.55
CA TYR A 83 7.91 -0.88 -3.08
C TYR A 83 7.76 -2.38 -3.39
N GLU A 84 6.60 -2.98 -3.11
CA GLU A 84 6.32 -4.39 -3.43
C GLU A 84 6.27 -4.62 -4.94
N SER A 85 5.69 -3.68 -5.70
CA SER A 85 5.72 -3.70 -7.16
C SER A 85 7.16 -3.65 -7.69
N ILE A 86 8.04 -2.87 -7.08
CA ILE A 86 9.44 -2.76 -7.47
C ILE A 86 10.19 -4.05 -7.09
N LYS A 87 10.00 -4.59 -5.89
CA LYS A 87 10.59 -5.88 -5.45
C LYS A 87 10.34 -7.02 -6.43
N ASP A 88 9.11 -7.13 -6.92
CA ASP A 88 8.69 -8.22 -7.79
C ASP A 88 9.14 -8.03 -9.25
N ASN A 89 9.41 -6.78 -9.64
CA ASN A 89 9.89 -6.41 -10.97
C ASN A 89 11.40 -6.10 -11.00
N LEU A 90 12.07 -6.08 -9.85
CA LEU A 90 13.51 -6.22 -9.73
C LEU A 90 13.77 -7.71 -10.07
N PRO A 91 14.33 -8.07 -11.24
CA PRO A 91 15.08 -9.31 -11.32
C PRO A 91 16.00 -9.35 -10.09
N LEU A 92 16.17 -10.50 -9.44
CA LEU A 92 17.10 -10.69 -8.32
C LEU A 92 18.59 -10.52 -8.74
N ASP A 93 18.86 -9.64 -9.70
CA ASP A 93 20.11 -9.38 -10.42
C ASP A 93 20.67 -7.96 -10.14
N PHE A 94 20.16 -7.24 -9.14
CA PHE A 94 20.75 -5.94 -8.77
C PHE A 94 21.94 -6.18 -7.85
N GLU A 95 23.13 -5.90 -8.36
CA GLU A 95 24.31 -5.73 -7.52
C GLU A 95 24.24 -4.39 -6.78
N ILE A 96 24.56 -4.41 -5.48
CA ILE A 96 24.69 -3.21 -4.66
C ILE A 96 25.85 -2.38 -5.23
N ALA A 97 25.54 -1.26 -5.87
CA ALA A 97 26.54 -0.43 -6.53
C ALA A 97 27.33 0.42 -5.53
N LYS A 98 26.66 0.88 -4.47
CA LYS A 98 27.29 1.67 -3.41
C LYS A 98 26.43 1.69 -2.14
N GLU A 99 27.05 1.39 -1.02
CA GLU A 99 26.51 1.62 0.32
C GLU A 99 27.20 2.86 0.90
N SER A 100 26.43 3.82 1.38
CA SER A 100 26.96 4.99 2.08
C SER A 100 26.11 5.27 3.30
N GLU A 101 26.75 5.35 4.46
CA GLU A 101 26.11 5.78 5.69
C GLU A 101 26.30 7.29 5.87
N ALA A 102 25.19 8.02 6.00
CA ALA A 102 25.22 9.44 6.29
C ALA A 102 24.19 9.75 7.39
N ALA A 103 24.67 10.30 8.51
CA ALA A 103 23.85 10.78 9.62
C ALA A 103 22.88 9.75 10.23
N GLY A 104 23.23 8.45 10.20
CA GLY A 104 22.42 7.36 10.76
C GLY A 104 21.44 6.70 9.78
N ASP A 105 21.39 7.18 8.54
CA ASP A 105 20.62 6.56 7.46
C ASP A 105 21.55 5.78 6.52
N ILE A 106 21.13 4.55 6.19
CA ILE A 106 21.82 3.69 5.21
C ILE A 106 21.24 3.98 3.82
N LEU A 107 22.03 4.63 2.97
CA LEU A 107 21.70 4.87 1.57
C LEU A 107 22.27 3.74 0.72
N ILE A 108 21.39 2.88 0.20
CA ILE A 108 21.74 1.78 -0.70
C ILE A 108 21.44 2.23 -2.13
N LEU A 109 22.49 2.37 -2.93
CA LEU A 109 22.38 2.67 -4.35
C LEU A 109 22.47 1.36 -5.14
N LEU A 110 21.35 0.96 -5.72
CA LEU A 110 21.23 -0.25 -6.54
C LEU A 110 21.58 0.08 -7.99
N LYS A 111 22.37 -0.77 -8.67
CA LYS A 111 22.52 -0.71 -10.13
C LYS A 111 21.78 -1.87 -10.77
N GLY A 112 20.88 -1.52 -11.69
CA GLY A 112 20.19 -2.38 -12.65
C GLY A 112 19.11 -1.57 -13.37
#